data_AF-Q2SWM8-F1
#
_entry.id   AF-Q2SWM8-F1
#
_cell.length_a   1.000
_cell.length_b   1.000
_cell.length_c   1.000
_cell.angle_alpha   90.00
_cell.angle_beta   90.00
_cell.angle_gamma   90.00
#
_symmetry.space_group_name_H-M   'P 1'
#
loop_
_entity.id
_entity.type
_entity.pdbx_description
1 polymer ?
#
loop_
_entity_poly.entity_id
_entity_poly.type
_entity_poly.pdbx_seq_one_letter_code
_entity_poly.pdbx_strand_id
1 'polypeptide(L)'
;MRPSGRRGWPIGRLPRHRARHTVRLEAGRSRRGHVRHARETTAGRSARENAARRIAYGENQLARGRHMESIEIETGDWSRLGGDASRIREAVFVREQRIPAELDLDDDDPHARHAVAYLVDGAAGARRAVATGRLLPTGAIGRVSVLADARGRGVGSRLLGALLAEARARGDALVRLYAQQRAVAFYLRIGFRIVGEPFVEAGVPHIEMAREP
;
A
#
# COMPACT_ATOMS: atom_id res chain seq x y z
N MET A 1 4.46 50.20 2.27
CA MET A 1 3.45 49.17 2.58
C MET A 1 4.16 47.84 2.81
N ARG A 2 4.07 47.30 4.03
CA ARG A 2 4.64 45.99 4.42
C ARG A 2 3.65 44.85 4.11
N PRO A 3 4.12 43.60 3.95
CA PRO A 3 3.41 42.51 3.28
C PRO A 3 2.65 41.57 4.25
N SER A 4 1.60 40.91 3.77
CA SER A 4 0.86 39.84 4.46
C SER A 4 0.92 38.55 3.64
N GLY A 5 1.19 37.34 4.13
CA GLY A 5 1.49 36.87 5.48
C GLY A 5 1.63 35.35 5.37
N ARG A 6 2.87 34.85 5.44
CA ARG A 6 3.18 33.41 5.55
C ARG A 6 2.69 32.92 6.91
N ARG A 7 1.92 31.83 6.97
CA ARG A 7 1.57 31.16 8.22
C ARG A 7 2.15 29.75 8.23
N GLY A 8 3.41 29.64 8.67
CA GLY A 8 3.97 28.40 9.18
C GLY A 8 3.50 28.21 10.63
N TRP A 9 3.19 26.97 11.00
CA TRP A 9 2.79 26.60 12.37
C TRP A 9 3.67 25.46 12.91
N PRO A 10 3.92 25.41 14.23
CA PRO A 10 5.13 24.84 14.82
C PRO A 10 5.04 23.33 15.13
N ILE A 11 6.22 22.71 15.17
CA ILE A 11 6.51 21.27 15.29
C ILE A 11 6.64 20.88 16.78
N GLY A 12 5.76 20.01 17.29
CA GLY A 12 5.85 19.43 18.63
C GLY A 12 6.50 18.04 18.63
N ARG A 13 7.58 17.84 19.40
CA ARG A 13 8.29 16.57 19.58
C ARG A 13 7.51 15.59 20.48
N LEU A 14 7.57 14.30 20.17
CA LEU A 14 7.14 13.19 21.05
C LEU A 14 8.31 12.25 21.40
N PRO A 15 8.34 11.62 22.60
CA PRO A 15 9.46 10.82 23.08
C PRO A 15 9.40 9.34 22.67
N ARG A 16 10.59 8.71 22.62
CA ARG A 16 10.85 7.30 22.27
C ARG A 16 10.85 6.41 23.52
N HIS A 17 10.26 5.22 23.45
CA HIS A 17 10.55 4.12 24.37
C HIS A 17 10.90 2.83 23.60
N ARG A 18 12.06 2.26 23.95
CA ARG A 18 12.55 0.91 23.60
C ARG A 18 12.16 -0.05 24.72
N ALA A 19 11.89 -1.31 24.38
CA ALA A 19 12.31 -2.45 25.18
C ALA A 19 12.49 -3.70 24.30
N ARG A 20 13.62 -4.37 24.47
CA ARG A 20 14.02 -5.66 23.90
C ARG A 20 13.77 -6.72 24.96
N HIS A 21 13.36 -7.94 24.58
CA HIS A 21 13.71 -9.14 25.36
C HIS A 21 13.91 -10.34 24.41
N THR A 22 15.10 -10.91 24.51
CA THR A 22 15.56 -12.18 23.91
C THR A 22 15.47 -13.29 24.94
N VAL A 23 15.04 -14.50 24.55
CA VAL A 23 15.40 -15.75 25.24
C VAL A 23 15.63 -16.87 24.22
N ARG A 24 16.75 -17.59 24.42
CA ARG A 24 17.28 -18.73 23.67
C ARG A 24 17.31 -19.92 24.65
N LEU A 25 16.93 -21.13 24.23
CA LEU A 25 17.33 -22.38 24.90
C LEU A 25 17.49 -23.54 23.90
N GLU A 26 18.48 -24.38 24.20
CA GLU A 26 19.11 -25.42 23.37
C GLU A 26 18.52 -26.84 23.52
N ALA A 27 19.06 -27.74 22.71
CA ALA A 27 18.65 -29.11 22.43
C ALA A 27 19.08 -30.18 23.48
N GLY A 28 18.40 -31.34 23.46
CA GLY A 28 18.79 -32.55 24.19
C GLY A 28 18.39 -33.83 23.44
N ARG A 29 19.27 -34.85 23.45
CA ARG A 29 19.32 -36.03 22.56
C ARG A 29 18.53 -37.27 23.05
N SER A 30 18.00 -38.02 22.08
CA SER A 30 18.01 -39.50 21.80
C SER A 30 17.86 -40.58 22.90
N ARG A 31 16.96 -41.56 22.66
CA ARG A 31 17.18 -43.02 22.87
C ARG A 31 16.15 -43.91 22.10
N ARG A 32 16.63 -45.07 21.62
CA ARG A 32 15.98 -46.22 20.92
C ARG A 32 14.96 -46.92 21.84
N GLY A 33 13.94 -47.70 21.47
CA GLY A 33 13.49 -48.36 20.24
C GLY A 33 12.75 -49.65 20.64
N HIS A 34 11.41 -49.66 20.59
CA HIS A 34 10.54 -50.84 20.79
C HIS A 34 9.40 -50.76 19.77
N VAL A 35 9.33 -51.72 18.84
CA VAL A 35 8.28 -51.77 17.80
C VAL A 35 7.09 -52.56 18.37
N ARG A 36 6.05 -51.84 18.82
CA ARG A 36 4.71 -52.39 19.03
C ARG A 36 3.93 -52.28 17.72
N HIS A 37 3.20 -53.32 17.34
CA HIS A 37 2.18 -53.22 16.30
C HIS A 37 1.09 -52.23 16.77
N ALA A 38 1.21 -50.98 16.32
CA ALA A 38 0.30 -49.91 16.65
C ALA A 38 -0.99 -50.08 15.84
N ARG A 39 -2.10 -50.36 16.53
CA ARG A 39 -3.43 -50.08 16.00
C ARG A 39 -3.45 -48.60 15.63
N GLU A 40 -3.74 -48.31 14.36
CA GLU A 40 -3.68 -46.96 13.82
C GLU A 40 -4.66 -46.08 14.58
N THR A 41 -4.15 -45.19 15.43
CA THR A 41 -4.99 -44.28 16.20
C THR A 41 -5.66 -43.29 15.26
N THR A 42 -6.82 -42.78 15.64
CA THR A 42 -7.55 -41.73 14.90
C THR A 42 -6.63 -40.54 14.57
N ALA A 43 -5.67 -40.23 15.46
CA ALA A 43 -4.62 -39.24 15.25
C ALA A 43 -3.67 -39.59 14.09
N GLY A 44 -3.23 -40.85 13.97
CA GLY A 44 -2.38 -41.34 12.88
C GLY A 44 -3.07 -41.34 11.52
N ARG A 45 -4.38 -41.64 11.49
CA ARG A 45 -5.21 -41.54 10.29
C ARG A 45 -5.38 -40.08 9.85
N SER A 46 -5.62 -39.16 10.79
CA SER A 46 -5.72 -37.71 10.49
C SER A 46 -4.39 -37.09 10.04
N ALA A 47 -3.26 -37.58 10.54
CA ALA A 47 -1.93 -37.08 10.15
C ALA A 47 -1.60 -37.47 8.70
N ARG A 48 -1.94 -38.69 8.28
CA ARG A 48 -1.82 -39.15 6.89
C ARG A 48 -2.78 -38.41 5.97
N GLU A 49 -4.00 -38.15 6.41
CA GLU A 49 -4.98 -37.38 5.64
C GLU A 49 -4.55 -35.91 5.48
N ASN A 50 -3.98 -35.30 6.52
CA ASN A 50 -3.39 -33.96 6.44
C ASN A 50 -2.12 -33.93 5.57
N ALA A 51 -1.29 -34.97 5.60
CA ALA A 51 -0.14 -35.09 4.71
C ALA A 51 -0.57 -35.24 3.24
N ALA A 52 -1.57 -36.08 2.97
CA ALA A 52 -2.16 -36.24 1.63
C ALA A 52 -2.81 -34.95 1.13
N ARG A 53 -3.51 -34.19 2.01
CA ARG A 53 -4.04 -32.86 1.68
C ARG A 53 -2.94 -31.83 1.41
N ARG A 54 -1.80 -31.89 2.10
CA ARG A 54 -0.64 -31.02 1.85
C ARG A 54 0.07 -31.36 0.53
N ILE A 55 0.18 -32.65 0.21
CA ILE A 55 0.72 -33.12 -1.07
C ILE A 55 -0.24 -32.72 -2.19
N ALA A 56 -1.53 -33.00 -2.07
CA ALA A 56 -2.54 -32.59 -3.05
C ALA A 56 -2.64 -31.06 -3.19
N TYR A 57 -2.47 -30.28 -2.10
CA TYR A 57 -2.37 -28.82 -2.18
C TYR A 57 -1.10 -28.40 -2.92
N GLY A 58 0.06 -28.98 -2.59
CA GLY A 58 1.34 -28.72 -3.27
C GLY A 58 1.32 -29.10 -4.76
N GLU A 59 0.73 -30.23 -5.11
CA GLU A 59 0.58 -30.73 -6.47
C GLU A 59 -0.45 -29.91 -7.26
N ASN A 60 -1.56 -29.50 -6.65
CA ASN A 60 -2.52 -28.56 -7.26
C ASN A 60 -1.87 -27.17 -7.43
N GLN A 61 -0.97 -26.81 -6.53
CA GLN A 61 -0.18 -25.58 -6.60
C GLN A 61 0.95 -25.62 -7.65
N LEU A 62 1.39 -26.80 -8.07
CA LEU A 62 2.36 -27.03 -9.16
C LEU A 62 1.65 -27.25 -10.51
N ALA A 63 0.46 -27.88 -10.52
CA ALA A 63 -0.35 -28.13 -11.71
C ALA A 63 -1.12 -26.88 -12.18
N ARG A 64 -1.49 -25.99 -11.26
CA ARG A 64 -1.88 -24.62 -11.57
C ARG A 64 -0.63 -23.77 -11.50
N GLY A 65 0.04 -23.54 -12.62
CA GLY A 65 1.07 -22.52 -12.72
C GLY A 65 0.52 -21.21 -12.14
N ARG A 66 0.85 -20.91 -10.88
CA ARG A 66 0.55 -19.61 -10.30
C ARG A 66 1.47 -18.64 -11.00
N HIS A 67 0.96 -18.05 -12.07
CA HIS A 67 1.49 -16.82 -12.63
C HIS A 67 1.56 -15.83 -11.47
N MET A 68 2.76 -15.65 -10.95
CA MET A 68 2.99 -14.80 -9.80
C MET A 68 3.05 -13.38 -10.32
N GLU A 69 1.89 -12.73 -10.43
CA GLU A 69 1.81 -11.32 -10.81
C GLU A 69 2.65 -10.50 -9.83
N SER A 70 3.69 -9.84 -10.33
CA SER A 70 4.48 -8.91 -9.52
C SER A 70 3.81 -7.54 -9.52
N ILE A 71 4.06 -6.75 -8.47
CA ILE A 71 3.72 -5.33 -8.46
C ILE A 71 5.01 -4.56 -8.76
N GLU A 72 4.97 -3.67 -9.74
CA GLU A 72 6.04 -2.75 -10.08
C GLU A 72 5.54 -1.32 -9.91
N ILE A 73 6.39 -0.43 -9.38
CA ILE A 73 6.03 0.98 -9.21
C ILE A 73 6.97 1.80 -10.09
N GLU A 74 6.38 2.64 -10.93
CA GLU A 74 7.10 3.60 -11.76
C GLU A 74 6.83 5.01 -11.23
N THR A 75 7.86 5.84 -11.11
CA THR A 75 7.73 7.26 -10.75
C THR A 75 8.22 8.14 -11.91
N GLY A 76 7.55 9.27 -12.14
CA GLY A 76 7.75 10.06 -13.35
C GLY A 76 6.99 11.38 -13.32
N ASP A 77 7.25 12.24 -14.30
CA ASP A 77 6.43 13.42 -14.55
C ASP A 77 5.12 13.06 -15.29
N TRP A 78 4.28 14.07 -15.50
CA TRP A 78 3.00 13.93 -16.19
C TRP A 78 3.14 13.49 -17.65
N SER A 79 4.17 13.94 -18.37
CA SER A 79 4.37 13.57 -19.77
C SER A 79 4.61 12.07 -19.94
N ARG A 80 5.23 11.44 -18.93
CA ARG A 80 5.50 10.01 -18.89
C ARG A 80 4.33 9.17 -18.38
N LEU A 81 3.69 9.60 -17.29
CA LEU A 81 2.73 8.76 -16.54
C LEU A 81 1.27 9.24 -16.60
N GLY A 82 1.01 10.44 -17.12
CA GLY A 82 -0.31 11.06 -17.11
C GLY A 82 -1.38 10.24 -17.84
N GLY A 83 -1.02 9.56 -18.92
CA GLY A 83 -1.96 8.70 -19.65
C GLY A 83 -2.51 7.53 -18.82
N ASP A 84 -1.64 6.84 -18.08
CA ASP A 84 -2.04 5.75 -17.18
C ASP A 84 -2.75 6.28 -15.92
N ALA A 85 -2.22 7.36 -15.35
CA ALA A 85 -2.79 7.99 -14.16
C ALA A 85 -4.23 8.45 -14.41
N SER A 86 -4.48 9.15 -15.52
CA SER A 86 -5.83 9.63 -15.90
C SER A 86 -6.82 8.49 -16.09
N ARG A 87 -6.43 7.39 -16.74
CA ARG A 87 -7.32 6.22 -16.90
C ARG A 87 -7.74 5.61 -15.57
N ILE A 88 -6.81 5.50 -14.62
CA ILE A 88 -7.10 4.98 -13.28
C ILE A 88 -7.99 5.95 -12.51
N ARG A 89 -7.69 7.25 -12.56
CA ARG A 89 -8.47 8.28 -11.87
C ARG A 89 -9.88 8.39 -12.44
N GLU A 90 -10.07 8.32 -13.75
CA GLU A 90 -11.41 8.27 -14.36
C GLU A 90 -12.20 7.05 -13.86
N ALA A 91 -11.58 5.87 -13.85
CA ALA A 91 -12.24 4.65 -13.38
C ALA A 91 -12.66 4.75 -11.89
N VAL A 92 -11.82 5.35 -11.05
CA VAL A 92 -12.05 5.41 -9.60
C VAL A 92 -12.86 6.64 -9.18
N PHE A 93 -12.46 7.85 -9.55
CA PHE A 93 -13.13 9.07 -9.14
C PHE A 93 -14.44 9.29 -9.91
N VAL A 94 -14.41 9.19 -11.24
CA VAL A 94 -15.59 9.50 -12.05
C VAL A 94 -16.57 8.33 -12.04
N ARG A 95 -16.15 7.15 -12.47
CA ARG A 95 -17.07 6.01 -12.67
C ARG A 95 -17.51 5.38 -11.35
N GLU A 96 -16.58 5.11 -10.45
CA GLU A 96 -16.87 4.47 -9.16
C GLU A 96 -17.39 5.46 -8.11
N GLN A 97 -16.71 6.59 -7.90
CA GLN A 97 -17.06 7.53 -6.83
C GLN A 97 -18.03 8.63 -7.25
N ARG A 98 -18.38 8.73 -8.54
CA ARG A 98 -19.31 9.73 -9.09
C ARG A 98 -18.85 11.17 -8.84
N ILE A 99 -17.54 11.40 -8.78
CA ILE A 99 -16.96 12.74 -8.76
C ILE A 99 -17.04 13.30 -10.18
N PRO A 100 -17.52 14.55 -10.38
CA PRO A 100 -17.54 15.19 -11.70
C PRO A 100 -16.15 15.18 -12.38
N ALA A 101 -16.10 14.85 -13.67
CA ALA A 101 -14.84 14.65 -14.39
C ALA A 101 -14.01 15.93 -14.49
N GLU A 102 -14.67 17.08 -14.54
CA GLU A 102 -14.08 18.42 -14.55
C GLU A 102 -13.33 18.77 -13.25
N LEU A 103 -13.52 18.01 -12.16
CA LEU A 103 -12.83 18.21 -10.89
C LEU A 103 -11.60 17.31 -10.71
N ASP A 104 -11.37 16.34 -11.61
CA ASP A 104 -10.26 15.40 -11.46
C ASP A 104 -8.93 16.03 -11.86
N LEU A 105 -8.78 16.39 -13.15
CA LEU A 105 -7.56 16.97 -13.71
C LEU A 105 -7.43 18.44 -13.30
N ASP A 106 -6.22 18.86 -12.91
CA ASP A 106 -5.96 20.23 -12.48
C ASP A 106 -4.58 20.74 -12.95
N ASP A 107 -4.35 22.04 -12.73
CA ASP A 107 -3.13 22.73 -13.14
C ASP A 107 -1.87 22.27 -12.37
N ASP A 108 -2.01 21.50 -11.30
CA ASP A 108 -0.88 20.95 -10.54
C ASP A 108 -0.34 19.66 -11.17
N ASP A 109 -1.12 18.96 -12.00
CA ASP A 109 -0.72 17.68 -12.59
C ASP A 109 0.61 17.77 -13.37
N PRO A 110 0.88 18.78 -14.22
CA PRO A 110 2.16 18.94 -14.90
C PRO A 110 3.37 19.16 -13.98
N HIS A 111 3.14 19.67 -12.76
CA HIS A 111 4.19 20.04 -11.81
C HIS A 111 4.45 18.98 -10.73
N ALA A 112 3.59 17.96 -10.65
CA ALA A 112 3.68 16.92 -9.65
C ALA A 112 4.63 15.79 -10.07
N ARG A 113 5.19 15.11 -9.08
CA ARG A 113 5.81 13.80 -9.25
C ARG A 113 4.72 12.74 -9.15
N HIS A 114 4.54 11.96 -10.20
CA HIS A 114 3.53 10.90 -10.26
C HIS A 114 4.13 9.55 -9.94
N ALA A 115 3.32 8.66 -9.37
CA ALA A 115 3.60 7.24 -9.25
C ALA A 115 2.46 6.45 -9.89
N VAL A 116 2.81 5.39 -10.63
CA VAL A 116 1.86 4.42 -11.18
C VAL A 116 2.31 3.02 -10.77
N ALA A 117 1.39 2.22 -10.26
CA ALA A 117 1.62 0.82 -9.97
C ALA A 117 1.12 -0.05 -11.13
N TYR A 118 1.96 -1.00 -11.55
CA TYR A 118 1.64 -1.98 -12.57
C TYR A 118 1.59 -3.38 -11.96
N LEU A 119 0.59 -4.16 -12.36
CA LEU A 119 0.64 -5.61 -12.23
C LEU A 119 1.32 -6.18 -13.46
N VAL A 120 2.36 -6.98 -13.26
CA VAL A 120 3.13 -7.59 -14.35
C VAL A 120 2.95 -9.10 -14.32
N ASP A 121 2.44 -9.65 -15.42
CA ASP A 121 2.43 -11.08 -15.65
C ASP A 121 3.73 -11.47 -16.36
N GLY A 122 4.64 -12.08 -15.61
CA GLY A 122 5.94 -12.50 -16.11
C GLY A 122 5.90 -13.55 -17.22
N ALA A 123 4.78 -14.28 -17.40
CA ALA A 123 4.66 -15.26 -18.47
C ALA A 123 4.10 -14.65 -19.76
N ALA A 124 3.14 -13.72 -19.63
CA ALA A 124 2.54 -13.05 -20.78
C ALA A 124 3.34 -11.82 -21.24
N GLY A 125 4.29 -11.34 -20.44
CA GLY A 125 5.01 -10.07 -20.70
C GLY A 125 4.10 -8.85 -20.64
N ALA A 126 2.88 -9.00 -20.13
CA ALA A 126 1.88 -7.94 -20.07
C ALA A 126 2.02 -7.17 -18.75
N ARG A 127 1.90 -5.84 -18.82
CA ARG A 127 1.78 -4.97 -17.65
C ARG A 127 0.47 -4.19 -17.70
N ARG A 128 -0.23 -4.11 -16.57
CA ARG A 128 -1.48 -3.35 -16.42
C ARG A 128 -1.34 -2.32 -15.33
N ALA A 129 -1.60 -1.05 -15.64
CA ALA A 129 -1.66 0.02 -14.64
C ALA A 129 -2.89 -0.18 -13.73
N VAL A 130 -2.69 -0.18 -12.41
CA VAL A 130 -3.74 -0.52 -11.43
C VAL A 130 -3.88 0.46 -10.27
N ALA A 131 -2.89 1.30 -10.05
CA ALA A 131 -2.98 2.36 -9.06
C ALA A 131 -2.16 3.57 -9.47
N THR A 132 -2.56 4.74 -8.99
CA THR A 132 -1.82 5.99 -9.20
C THR A 132 -1.90 6.88 -7.97
N GLY A 133 -0.97 7.80 -7.85
CA GLY A 133 -0.97 8.90 -6.89
C GLY A 133 0.07 9.92 -7.30
N ARG A 134 -0.03 11.13 -6.75
CA ARG A 134 0.92 12.21 -7.03
C ARG A 134 1.47 12.82 -5.75
N LEU A 135 2.66 13.39 -5.86
CA LEU A 135 3.34 14.21 -4.87
C LEU A 135 3.56 15.61 -5.47
N LEU A 136 2.91 16.62 -4.89
CA LEU A 136 3.07 18.00 -5.28
C LEU A 136 4.40 18.58 -4.76
N PRO A 137 4.93 19.65 -5.39
CA PRO A 137 6.12 20.36 -4.90
C PRO A 137 6.00 20.86 -3.44
N THR A 138 4.77 21.07 -2.95
CA THR A 138 4.46 21.46 -1.57
C THR A 138 4.61 20.32 -0.55
N GLY A 139 4.88 19.09 -0.98
CA GLY A 139 4.90 17.90 -0.13
C GLY A 139 3.51 17.27 0.07
N ALA A 140 2.48 17.76 -0.63
CA ALA A 140 1.15 17.17 -0.55
C ALA A 140 1.04 15.93 -1.44
N ILE A 141 0.58 14.81 -0.88
CA ILE A 141 0.18 13.62 -1.63
C ILE A 141 -1.31 13.69 -1.93
N GLY A 142 -1.66 13.43 -3.19
CA GLY A 142 -3.04 13.46 -3.66
C GLY A 142 -3.31 12.45 -4.77
N ARG A 143 -4.56 12.44 -5.24
CA ARG A 143 -5.04 11.59 -6.36
C ARG A 143 -4.71 10.09 -6.18
N VAL A 144 -4.63 9.62 -4.93
CA VAL A 144 -4.32 8.22 -4.62
C VAL A 144 -5.54 7.35 -4.94
N SER A 145 -5.40 6.50 -5.95
CA SER A 145 -6.46 5.66 -6.49
C SER A 145 -5.96 4.26 -6.79
N VAL A 146 -6.76 3.25 -6.45
CA VAL A 146 -6.49 1.83 -6.75
C VAL A 146 -7.75 1.23 -7.37
N LEU A 147 -7.60 0.59 -8.54
CA LEU A 147 -8.69 -0.14 -9.19
C LEU A 147 -9.26 -1.20 -8.27
N ALA A 148 -10.58 -1.41 -8.31
CA ALA A 148 -11.30 -2.27 -7.37
C ALA A 148 -10.75 -3.71 -7.31
N ASP A 149 -10.40 -4.27 -8.47
CA ASP A 149 -9.84 -5.62 -8.63
C ASP A 149 -8.38 -5.76 -8.14
N ALA A 150 -7.69 -4.65 -7.88
CA ALA A 150 -6.31 -4.62 -7.38
C ALA A 150 -6.23 -4.28 -5.88
N ARG A 151 -7.35 -3.99 -5.21
CA ARG A 151 -7.40 -3.69 -3.77
C ARG A 151 -7.10 -4.93 -2.93
N GLY A 152 -6.65 -4.72 -1.69
CA GLY A 152 -6.28 -5.82 -0.78
C GLY A 152 -4.96 -6.53 -1.11
N ARG A 153 -4.31 -6.21 -2.24
CA ARG A 153 -3.06 -6.82 -2.70
C ARG A 153 -1.79 -6.08 -2.27
N GLY A 154 -1.90 -5.08 -1.39
CA GLY A 154 -0.77 -4.25 -0.94
C GLY A 154 -0.30 -3.18 -1.93
N VAL A 155 -0.96 -3.04 -3.09
CA VAL A 155 -0.61 -2.08 -4.15
C VAL A 155 -0.53 -0.64 -3.63
N GLY A 156 -1.58 -0.18 -2.92
CA GLY A 156 -1.62 1.19 -2.40
C GLY A 156 -0.50 1.51 -1.42
N SER A 157 -0.10 0.55 -0.58
CA SER A 157 1.02 0.73 0.36
C SER A 157 2.35 0.85 -0.37
N ARG A 158 2.58 0.06 -1.43
CA ARG A 158 3.80 0.15 -2.26
C ARG A 158 3.85 1.46 -3.04
N LEU A 159 2.73 1.88 -3.61
CA LEU A 159 2.58 3.16 -4.30
C LEU A 159 2.94 4.33 -3.38
N LEU A 160 2.35 4.38 -2.17
CA LEU A 160 2.69 5.41 -1.20
C LEU A 160 4.15 5.34 -0.77
N GLY A 161 4.70 4.14 -0.56
CA GLY A 161 6.12 3.98 -0.26
C GLY A 161 7.04 4.64 -1.30
N ALA A 162 6.70 4.54 -2.59
CA ALA A 162 7.44 5.20 -3.66
C ALA A 162 7.32 6.73 -3.61
N LEU A 163 6.11 7.27 -3.44
CA LEU A 163 5.91 8.73 -3.30
C LEU A 163 6.64 9.31 -2.08
N LEU A 164 6.67 8.55 -0.97
CA LEU A 164 7.38 8.96 0.24
C LEU A 164 8.90 8.90 0.07
N ALA A 165 9.41 7.94 -0.71
CA ALA A 165 10.81 7.90 -1.08
C ALA A 165 11.21 9.11 -1.95
N GLU A 166 10.35 9.51 -2.90
CA GLU A 166 10.53 10.73 -3.71
C GLU A 166 10.53 11.99 -2.83
N ALA A 167 9.60 12.11 -1.88
CA ALA A 167 9.57 13.22 -0.92
C ALA A 167 10.85 13.28 -0.07
N ARG A 168 11.31 12.12 0.44
CA ARG A 168 12.55 12.02 1.20
C ARG A 168 13.77 12.42 0.38
N ALA A 169 13.85 11.96 -0.87
CA ALA A 169 14.96 12.27 -1.78
C ALA A 169 15.01 13.77 -2.12
N ARG A 170 13.86 14.42 -2.23
CA ARG A 170 13.73 15.88 -2.44
C ARG A 170 14.04 16.71 -1.19
N GLY A 171 14.12 16.08 -0.02
CA GLY A 171 14.39 16.74 1.25
C GLY A 171 13.16 17.36 1.91
N ASP A 172 11.96 16.87 1.58
CA ASP A 172 10.73 17.36 2.21
C ASP A 172 10.77 17.06 3.72
N ALA A 173 10.48 18.06 4.56
CA ALA A 173 10.43 17.86 6.01
C ALA A 173 9.12 17.21 6.47
N LEU A 174 8.06 17.36 5.67
CA LEU A 174 6.71 16.91 6.01
C LEU A 174 5.95 16.54 4.74
N VAL A 175 5.21 15.44 4.79
CA VAL A 175 4.24 15.05 3.77
C VAL A 175 2.84 15.16 4.35
N ARG A 176 1.92 15.77 3.59
CA ARG A 176 0.53 15.98 4.00
C ARG A 176 -0.42 15.37 2.98
N LEU A 177 -1.62 15.03 3.41
CA LEU A 177 -2.71 14.61 2.52
C LEU A 177 -4.07 14.93 3.15
N TYR A 178 -5.07 14.98 2.29
CA TYR A 178 -6.47 15.03 2.69
C TYR A 178 -7.08 13.66 2.44
N ALA A 179 -7.21 12.86 3.49
CA ALA A 179 -7.75 11.51 3.39
C ALA A 179 -9.28 11.57 3.37
N GLN A 180 -9.92 10.88 2.43
CA GLN A 180 -11.33 10.53 2.60
C GLN A 180 -11.50 9.78 3.93
N GLN A 181 -12.53 10.07 4.71
CA GLN A 181 -12.70 9.49 6.05
C GLN A 181 -12.65 7.95 6.04
N ARG A 182 -13.21 7.31 5.01
CA ARG A 182 -13.16 5.85 4.82
C ARG A 182 -11.75 5.28 4.63
N ALA A 183 -10.78 6.09 4.21
CA ALA A 183 -9.40 5.72 3.96
C ALA A 183 -8.46 6.00 5.15
N VAL A 184 -8.95 6.65 6.23
CA VAL A 184 -8.13 7.03 7.38
C VAL A 184 -7.40 5.83 7.99
N ALA A 185 -8.09 4.70 8.19
CA ALA A 185 -7.47 3.50 8.74
C ALA A 185 -6.31 2.97 7.86
N PHE A 186 -6.38 3.16 6.55
CA PHE A 186 -5.30 2.80 5.63
C PHE A 186 -4.07 3.70 5.82
N TYR A 187 -4.27 5.02 5.89
CA TYR A 187 -3.16 5.97 6.08
C TYR A 187 -2.54 5.87 7.49
N LEU A 188 -3.33 5.60 8.52
CA LEU A 188 -2.81 5.34 9.88
C LEU A 188 -1.82 4.15 9.89
N ARG A 189 -2.11 3.07 9.16
CA ARG A 189 -1.19 1.91 9.05
C ARG A 189 0.13 2.25 8.34
N ILE A 190 0.15 3.30 7.53
CA ILE A 190 1.34 3.78 6.80
C ILE A 190 2.12 4.81 7.66
N GLY A 191 1.59 5.16 8.83
CA GLY A 191 2.23 6.06 9.79
C GLY A 191 1.85 7.53 9.64
N PHE A 192 0.84 7.85 8.82
CA PHE A 192 0.20 9.17 8.86
C PHE A 192 -0.54 9.35 10.19
N ARG A 193 -0.66 10.61 10.62
CA ARG A 193 -1.43 11.01 11.79
C ARG A 193 -2.44 12.06 11.41
N ILE A 194 -3.61 12.06 12.06
CA ILE A 194 -4.60 13.14 11.93
C ILE A 194 -3.99 14.41 12.52
N VAL A 195 -4.07 15.53 11.79
CA VAL A 195 -3.52 16.82 12.21
C VAL A 195 -4.48 17.99 12.02
N GLY A 196 -5.65 17.76 11.45
CA GLY A 196 -6.67 18.78 11.24
C GLY A 196 -8.08 18.25 11.48
N GLU A 197 -9.05 19.14 11.36
CA GLU A 197 -10.47 18.86 11.57
C GLU A 197 -11.12 18.26 10.30
N PRO A 198 -12.22 17.50 10.45
CA PRO A 198 -13.00 17.02 9.31
C PRO A 198 -13.57 18.16 8.46
N PHE A 199 -13.62 17.95 7.14
CA PHE A 199 -14.24 18.87 6.18
C PHE A 199 -14.86 18.10 5.00
N VAL A 200 -15.58 18.78 4.10
CA VAL A 200 -16.20 18.16 2.92
C VAL A 200 -15.58 18.74 1.65
N GLU A 201 -15.21 17.85 0.72
CA GLU A 201 -14.67 18.20 -0.59
C GLU A 201 -15.38 17.36 -1.65
N ALA A 202 -15.94 18.00 -2.69
CA ALA A 202 -16.75 17.35 -3.73
C ALA A 202 -17.86 16.42 -3.16
N GLY A 203 -18.47 16.80 -2.04
CA GLY A 203 -19.51 16.00 -1.37
C GLY A 203 -18.99 14.80 -0.57
N VAL A 204 -17.66 14.62 -0.48
CA VAL A 204 -17.03 13.51 0.25
C VAL A 204 -16.38 14.03 1.55
N PRO A 205 -16.63 13.40 2.71
CA PRO A 205 -15.95 13.74 3.95
C PRO A 205 -14.46 13.42 3.92
N HIS A 206 -13.64 14.41 4.27
CA HIS A 206 -12.19 14.35 4.33
C HIS A 206 -11.67 14.76 5.71
N ILE A 207 -10.41 14.40 5.98
CA ILE A 207 -9.66 14.86 7.14
C ILE A 207 -8.18 15.01 6.78
N GLU A 208 -7.54 16.04 7.32
CA GLU A 208 -6.13 16.30 7.08
C GLU A 208 -5.23 15.36 7.90
N MET A 209 -4.25 14.77 7.22
CA MET A 209 -3.25 13.89 7.82
C MET A 209 -1.83 14.26 7.39
N ALA A 210 -0.84 14.01 8.24
CA ALA A 210 0.57 14.27 7.94
C ALA A 210 1.53 13.23 8.55
N ARG A 211 2.74 13.16 7.99
CA ARG A 211 3.90 12.40 8.52
C ARG A 211 5.21 12.95 7.98
N GLU A 212 6.30 12.65 8.67
CA GLU A 212 7.65 12.74 8.10
C GLU A 212 7.81 11.70 6.97
N PRO A 213 8.57 11.97 5.88
CA PRO A 213 8.70 11.07 4.74
C PRO A 213 9.29 9.70 5.07
#